data_AF-A0A847E674-F1
#
_entry.id   AF-A0A847E674-F1
#
_cell.length_a   1.000
_cell.length_b   1.000
_cell.length_c   1.000
_cell.angle_alpha   90.00
_cell.angle_beta   90.00
_cell.angle_gamma   90.00
#
_symmetry.space_group_name_H-M   'P 1'
#
loop_
_entity.id
_entity.type
_entity.pdbx_description
1 polymer ?
#
loop_
_entity_poly.entity_id
_entity_poly.type
_entity_poly.pdbx_seq_one_letter_code
_entity_poly.pdbx_strand_id
1 'polypeptide(L)'
;MKKRSGMLLFAVLILCCPSASAMTGADLADGMKSYLKSEKNYTKADYLLAGNYLGYVQGVAEASASDYSLPKDITPDKLCRVVANYLEKHPGKMNEPAASIVRAALREAFPVFIIKDR
;
A
#
# COMPACT_ATOMS: atom_id res chain seq x y z
N MET A 1 -14.40 -12.35 45.25
CA MET A 1 -13.34 -11.43 44.74
C MET A 1 -12.75 -11.87 43.39
N LYS A 2 -12.40 -13.16 43.18
CA LYS A 2 -11.84 -13.66 41.90
C LYS A 2 -12.64 -13.33 40.61
N LYS A 3 -13.98 -13.39 40.66
CA LYS A 3 -14.85 -13.10 39.49
C LYS A 3 -14.85 -11.61 39.08
N ARG A 4 -14.63 -10.69 40.03
CA ARG A 4 -14.56 -9.24 39.74
C ARG A 4 -13.19 -8.84 39.18
N SER A 5 -12.10 -9.46 39.65
CA SER A 5 -10.76 -9.26 39.06
C SER A 5 -10.67 -9.76 37.63
N GLY A 6 -11.27 -10.91 37.30
CA GLY A 6 -11.27 -11.42 35.92
C GLY A 6 -12.00 -10.50 34.95
N MET A 7 -13.14 -9.94 35.35
CA MET A 7 -13.91 -9.01 34.53
C MET A 7 -13.19 -7.67 34.33
N LEU A 8 -12.49 -7.17 35.36
CA LEU A 8 -11.63 -5.99 35.25
C LEU A 8 -10.44 -6.22 34.30
N LEU A 9 -9.76 -7.37 34.40
CA LEU A 9 -8.66 -7.71 33.49
C LEU A 9 -9.13 -7.83 32.03
N PHE A 10 -10.31 -8.41 31.81
CA PHE A 10 -10.88 -8.53 30.46
C PHE A 10 -11.29 -7.16 29.88
N ALA A 11 -11.85 -6.26 30.70
CA ALA A 11 -12.18 -4.91 30.27
C ALA A 11 -10.93 -4.07 29.89
N VAL A 12 -9.84 -4.21 30.65
CA VAL A 12 -8.56 -3.54 30.35
C VAL A 12 -7.97 -4.03 29.02
N LEU A 13 -8.07 -5.32 28.72
CA LEU A 13 -7.58 -5.89 27.45
C LEU A 13 -8.34 -5.37 26.23
N ILE A 14 -9.65 -5.16 26.33
CA ILE A 14 -10.46 -4.65 25.21
C ILE A 14 -10.20 -3.15 24.97
N LEU A 15 -9.99 -2.37 26.03
CA LEU A 15 -9.77 -0.92 25.93
C LEU A 15 -8.35 -0.55 25.49
N CYS A 16 -7.38 -1.46 25.61
CA CYS A 16 -6.00 -1.25 25.16
C CYS A 16 -5.74 -1.67 23.69
N CYS A 17 -6.75 -2.11 22.95
CA CYS A 17 -6.57 -2.40 21.53
C CYS A 17 -6.41 -1.09 20.75
N PRO A 18 -5.24 -0.80 20.15
CA PRO A 18 -5.13 0.32 19.23
C PRO A 18 -6.11 0.09 18.07
N SER A 19 -6.78 1.15 17.65
CA SER A 19 -7.63 1.10 16.46
C SER A 19 -6.75 0.74 15.25
N ALA A 20 -7.05 -0.38 14.61
CA ALA A 20 -6.38 -0.74 13.36
C ALA A 20 -6.84 0.23 12.27
N SER A 21 -5.94 1.10 11.83
CA SER A 21 -6.17 2.01 10.70
C SER A 21 -5.57 1.41 9.44
N ALA A 22 -6.29 1.51 8.32
CA ALA A 22 -5.73 1.17 7.02
C ALA A 22 -4.61 2.17 6.66
N MET A 23 -3.59 1.70 5.95
CA MET A 23 -2.55 2.59 5.41
C MET A 23 -3.17 3.68 4.53
N THR A 24 -2.65 4.90 4.69
CA THR A 24 -3.05 6.10 3.95
C THR A 24 -2.06 6.41 2.83
N GLY A 25 -2.41 7.37 1.97
CA GLY A 25 -1.50 7.90 0.95
C GLY A 25 -0.21 8.47 1.54
N ALA A 26 -0.26 9.06 2.74
CA ALA A 26 0.93 9.53 3.44
C ALA A 26 1.88 8.36 3.79
N ASP A 27 1.35 7.29 4.38
CA ASP A 27 2.13 6.09 4.72
C ASP A 27 2.75 5.46 3.46
N LEU A 28 1.97 5.41 2.39
CA LEU A 28 2.42 4.91 1.09
C LEU A 28 3.53 5.78 0.49
N ALA A 29 3.41 7.10 0.58
CA ALA A 29 4.41 8.06 0.10
C ALA A 29 5.71 8.00 0.91
N ASP A 30 5.65 7.74 2.21
CA ASP A 30 6.85 7.57 3.02
C ASP A 30 7.59 6.27 2.67
N GLY A 31 6.84 5.17 2.47
CA GLY A 31 7.38 3.92 1.92
C GLY A 31 8.03 4.13 0.54
N MET A 32 7.37 4.87 -0.34
CA MET A 32 7.88 5.23 -1.68
C MET A 32 9.20 6.01 -1.59
N LYS A 33 9.31 7.02 -0.72
CA LYS A 33 10.55 7.78 -0.55
C LYS A 33 11.71 6.88 -0.11
N SER A 34 11.46 5.98 0.85
CA SER A 34 12.45 4.99 1.29
C SER A 34 12.82 4.02 0.17
N TYR A 35 11.86 3.58 -0.63
CA TYR A 35 12.08 2.75 -1.82
C TYR A 35 13.06 3.44 -2.79
N LEU A 36 12.72 4.64 -3.26
CA LEU A 36 13.52 5.41 -4.22
C LEU A 36 14.91 5.78 -3.67
N LYS A 37 15.00 6.03 -2.36
CA LYS A 37 16.29 6.29 -1.68
C LYS A 37 17.15 5.03 -1.62
N SER A 38 16.56 3.88 -1.30
CA SER A 38 17.28 2.61 -1.20
C SER A 38 17.93 2.19 -2.51
N GLU A 39 17.39 2.62 -3.66
CA GLU A 39 18.02 2.38 -4.97
C GLU A 39 19.33 3.17 -5.17
N LYS A 40 19.51 4.28 -4.44
CA LYS A 40 20.63 5.22 -4.65
C LYS A 40 21.67 5.15 -3.54
N ASN A 41 21.24 5.12 -2.28
CA ASN A 41 22.12 5.18 -1.12
C ASN A 41 21.51 4.41 0.06
N TYR A 42 22.25 3.40 0.50
CA TYR A 42 21.72 2.31 1.31
C TYR A 42 21.86 2.52 2.82
N THR A 43 20.74 2.46 3.56
CA THR A 43 20.76 2.26 5.01
C THR A 43 19.75 1.17 5.42
N LYS A 44 20.02 0.46 6.53
CA LYS A 44 19.12 -0.61 7.04
C LYS A 44 17.69 -0.11 7.33
N ALA A 45 17.55 1.13 7.78
CA ALA A 45 16.24 1.72 8.05
C ALA A 45 15.40 1.89 6.78
N ASP A 46 16.05 2.19 5.65
CA ASP A 46 15.35 2.36 4.37
C ASP A 46 14.78 1.02 3.85
N TYR A 47 15.43 -0.12 4.12
CA TYR A 47 14.98 -1.43 3.64
C TYR A 47 13.62 -1.86 4.20
N LEU A 48 13.33 -1.55 5.47
CA LEU A 48 12.06 -1.95 6.07
C LEU A 48 10.88 -1.22 5.41
N LEU A 49 10.98 0.10 5.27
CA LEU A 49 9.94 0.92 4.65
C LEU A 49 9.87 0.69 3.13
N ALA A 50 11.01 0.54 2.46
CA ALA A 50 11.07 0.17 1.04
C ALA A 50 10.44 -1.20 0.78
N GLY A 51 10.74 -2.19 1.63
CA GLY A 51 10.15 -3.53 1.55
C GLY A 51 8.65 -3.53 1.81
N ASN A 52 8.19 -2.76 2.79
CA ASN A 52 6.76 -2.57 3.05
C ASN A 52 6.04 -1.93 1.86
N TYR A 53 6.64 -0.92 1.24
CA TYR A 53 6.10 -0.31 0.02
C TYR A 53 5.99 -1.30 -1.13
N LEU A 54 7.07 -2.03 -1.41
CA LEU A 54 7.10 -3.04 -2.47
C LEU A 54 6.05 -4.13 -2.24
N GLY A 55 6.01 -4.70 -1.03
CA GLY A 55 5.07 -5.75 -0.68
C GLY A 55 3.62 -5.27 -0.72
N TYR A 56 3.35 -4.04 -0.25
CA TYR A 56 2.01 -3.46 -0.28
C TYR A 56 1.52 -3.21 -1.72
N VAL A 57 2.36 -2.59 -2.55
CA VAL A 57 2.03 -2.33 -3.97
C VAL A 57 1.75 -3.64 -4.70
N GLN A 58 2.61 -4.65 -4.51
CA GLN A 58 2.42 -5.96 -5.13
C GLN A 58 1.14 -6.64 -4.64
N GLY A 59 0.89 -6.66 -3.32
CA GLY A 59 -0.29 -7.28 -2.75
C GLY A 59 -1.59 -6.65 -3.25
N VAL A 60 -1.65 -5.31 -3.33
CA VAL A 60 -2.80 -4.62 -3.93
C VAL A 60 -2.90 -4.93 -5.43
N ALA A 61 -1.78 -4.98 -6.15
CA ALA A 61 -1.76 -5.29 -7.57
C ALA A 61 -2.33 -6.69 -7.88
N GLU A 62 -2.03 -7.68 -7.05
CA GLU A 62 -2.55 -9.04 -7.18
C GLU A 62 -4.03 -9.12 -6.76
N ALA A 63 -4.39 -8.50 -5.64
CA ALA A 63 -5.75 -8.50 -5.11
C ALA A 63 -6.77 -7.76 -6.00
N SER A 64 -6.29 -6.87 -6.88
CA SER A 64 -7.15 -6.08 -7.79
C SER A 64 -6.84 -6.31 -9.27
N ALA A 65 -6.23 -7.44 -9.62
CA ALA A 65 -5.79 -7.74 -10.98
C ALA A 65 -6.87 -7.64 -12.08
N SER A 66 -8.15 -7.78 -11.74
CA SER A 66 -9.28 -7.62 -12.69
C SER A 66 -9.56 -6.16 -13.09
N ASP A 67 -8.96 -5.19 -12.40
CA ASP A 67 -9.22 -3.78 -12.58
C ASP A 67 -8.41 -3.11 -13.70
N TYR A 68 -7.42 -3.82 -14.26
CA TYR A 68 -6.48 -3.29 -15.25
C TYR A 68 -5.88 -4.41 -16.10
N SER A 69 -5.21 -4.05 -17.20
CA SER A 69 -4.59 -5.01 -18.12
C SER A 69 -3.07 -4.98 -18.00
N LEU A 70 -2.51 -5.67 -17.00
CA LEU A 70 -1.05 -5.73 -16.83
C LEU A 70 -0.37 -6.46 -18.00
N PRO A 71 0.77 -5.96 -18.50
CA PRO A 71 1.54 -6.66 -19.52
C PRO A 71 2.21 -7.92 -18.94
N LYS A 72 2.50 -8.91 -19.79
CA LYS A 72 3.07 -10.21 -19.36
C LYS A 72 4.44 -10.09 -18.70
N ASP A 73 5.20 -9.04 -19.01
CA ASP A 73 6.53 -8.76 -18.48
C ASP A 73 6.52 -7.74 -17.33
N ILE A 74 5.36 -7.55 -16.69
CA ILE A 74 5.25 -6.70 -15.50
C ILE A 74 6.11 -7.26 -14.37
N THR A 75 6.80 -6.38 -13.63
CA THR A 75 7.63 -6.74 -12.49
C THR A 75 7.22 -5.93 -11.26
N PRO A 76 7.50 -6.39 -10.03
CA PRO A 76 7.23 -5.61 -8.82
C PRO A 76 7.86 -4.21 -8.85
N ASP A 77 9.08 -4.07 -9.38
CA ASP A 77 9.74 -2.77 -9.55
C ASP A 77 8.96 -1.86 -10.52
N LYS A 78 8.50 -2.38 -11.67
CA LYS A 78 7.69 -1.60 -12.61
C LYS A 78 6.38 -1.12 -11.96
N LEU A 79 5.72 -1.97 -11.17
CA LEU A 79 4.52 -1.59 -10.42
C LEU A 79 4.82 -0.47 -9.41
N CYS A 80 5.90 -0.61 -8.64
CA CYS A 80 6.36 0.40 -7.68
C CYS A 80 6.64 1.74 -8.36
N ARG A 81 7.33 1.74 -9.51
CA ARG A 81 7.62 2.97 -10.27
C ARG A 81 6.36 3.64 -10.81
N VAL A 82 5.37 2.87 -11.27
CA VAL A 82 4.07 3.41 -11.70
C VAL A 82 3.37 4.12 -10.55
N VAL A 83 3.30 3.48 -9.39
CA VAL A 83 2.67 4.07 -8.19
C VAL A 83 3.44 5.29 -7.69
N ALA A 84 4.77 5.25 -7.71
CA ALA A 84 5.61 6.38 -7.32
C ALA A 84 5.33 7.61 -8.20
N ASN A 85 5.35 7.43 -9.52
CA ASN A 85 5.04 8.50 -10.47
C ASN A 85 3.63 9.06 -10.27
N TYR A 86 2.65 8.22 -9.91
CA TYR A 86 1.29 8.67 -9.64
C TYR A 86 1.21 9.52 -8.36
N LEU A 87 1.87 9.10 -7.28
CA LEU A 87 1.92 9.85 -6.02
C LEU A 87 2.56 11.23 -6.18
N GLU A 88 3.65 11.31 -6.95
CA GLU A 88 4.32 12.59 -7.24
C GLU A 88 3.42 13.58 -7.99
N LYS A 89 2.55 13.08 -8.89
CA LYS A 89 1.59 13.90 -9.63
C LYS A 89 0.34 14.26 -8.83
N HIS A 90 0.06 13.56 -7.74
CA HIS A 90 -1.19 13.68 -6.98
C HIS A 90 -0.96 13.93 -5.47
N PRO A 91 -0.30 15.04 -5.07
CA PRO A 91 0.02 15.31 -3.67
C PRO A 91 -1.24 15.53 -2.79
N GLY A 92 -2.40 15.82 -3.37
CA GLY A 92 -3.66 15.98 -2.63
C GLY A 92 -4.28 14.68 -2.09
N LYS A 93 -3.70 13.51 -2.43
CA LYS A 93 -4.27 12.19 -2.12
C LYS A 93 -3.80 11.59 -0.79
N MET A 94 -3.01 12.32 0.01
CA MET A 94 -2.33 11.77 1.20
C MET A 94 -3.27 11.20 2.26
N ASN A 95 -4.50 11.69 2.36
CA ASN A 95 -5.49 11.21 3.32
C ASN A 95 -6.37 10.07 2.78
N GLU A 96 -6.20 9.68 1.52
CA GLU A 96 -6.97 8.58 0.93
C GLU A 96 -6.39 7.22 1.32
N PRO A 97 -7.20 6.15 1.28
CA PRO A 97 -6.69 4.80 1.50
C PRO A 97 -5.60 4.43 0.47
N ALA A 98 -4.47 3.92 0.94
CA ALA A 98 -3.32 3.57 0.09
C ALA A 98 -3.70 2.59 -1.03
N ALA A 99 -4.54 1.59 -0.75
CA ALA A 99 -5.01 0.64 -1.76
C ALA A 99 -5.79 1.32 -2.90
N SER A 100 -6.59 2.34 -2.60
CA SER A 100 -7.32 3.11 -3.62
C SER A 100 -6.36 3.88 -4.52
N ILE A 101 -5.29 4.43 -3.95
CA ILE A 101 -4.24 5.15 -4.69
C ILE A 101 -3.48 4.19 -5.61
N VAL A 102 -3.04 3.03 -5.10
CA VAL A 102 -2.35 2.02 -5.92
C VAL A 102 -3.25 1.56 -7.08
N ARG A 103 -4.52 1.25 -6.79
CA ARG A 103 -5.49 0.86 -7.84
C ARG A 103 -5.68 1.95 -8.87
N ALA A 104 -5.81 3.21 -8.46
CA ALA A 104 -5.95 4.33 -9.39
C ALA A 104 -4.71 4.49 -10.28
N ALA A 105 -3.51 4.40 -9.70
CA ALA A 105 -2.25 4.47 -10.45
C ALA A 105 -2.14 3.36 -11.50
N LEU A 106 -2.47 2.12 -11.13
CA LEU A 106 -2.41 0.98 -12.05
C LEU A 106 -3.48 1.04 -13.14
N ARG A 107 -4.69 1.52 -12.82
CA ARG A 107 -5.75 1.75 -13.81
C ARG A 107 -5.38 2.85 -14.82
N GLU A 108 -4.74 3.92 -14.36
CA GLU A 108 -4.28 5.00 -15.23
C GLU A 108 -3.17 4.52 -16.17
N ALA A 109 -2.21 3.75 -15.65
CA ALA A 109 -1.09 3.24 -16.45
C ALA A 109 -1.47 2.05 -17.36
N PHE A 110 -2.40 1.21 -16.93
CA PHE A 110 -2.79 -0.02 -17.61
C PHE A 110 -4.32 -0.13 -17.73
N PRO A 111 -4.98 0.75 -18.50
CA PRO A 111 -6.43 0.71 -18.65
C PRO A 111 -6.92 -0.68 -19.09
N VAL A 112 -8.09 -1.10 -18.60
CA VAL A 112 -8.71 -2.35 -19.06
C VAL A 112 -9.00 -2.22 -20.54
N PHE A 113 -8.32 -3.02 -21.34
CA PHE A 113 -8.75 -3.24 -22.72
C PHE A 113 -9.92 -4.21 -22.67
N ILE A 114 -11.15 -3.69 -22.73
CA ILE A 114 -12.25 -4.50 -23.23
C ILE A 114 -11.79 -4.89 -24.64
N ILE A 115 -11.49 -6.17 -24.86
CA ILE A 115 -11.42 -6.69 -26.22
C ILE A 115 -12.81 -6.44 -26.79
N LYS A 116 -12.98 -5.33 -27.50
CA LYS A 116 -14.17 -5.04 -28.27
C LYS A 116 -13.90 -5.66 -29.64
N ASP A 117 -14.02 -6.97 -29.73
CA ASP A 117 -13.81 -7.76 -30.96
C ASP A 117 -13.99 -9.25 -30.59
N ARG A 118 -14.79 -10.11 -31.24
CA ARG A 118 -15.44 -10.11 -32.55
C ARG A 118 -16.62 -11.09 -32.52
#